data_AF-A0A317SX43-F1
#
_entry.id   AF-A0A317SX43-F1
#
_cell.length_a   1.000
_cell.length_b   1.000
_cell.length_c   1.000
_cell.angle_alpha   90.00
_cell.angle_beta   90.00
_cell.angle_gamma   90.00
#
_symmetry.space_group_name_H-M   'P 1'
#
loop_
_entity.id
_entity.type
_entity.pdbx_description
1 polymer ?
#
loop_
_entity_poly.entity_id
_entity_poly.type
_entity_poly.pdbx_seq_one_letter_code
_entity_poly.pdbx_strand_id
1 'polypeptide(L)' 'TDNDTGLDWLQHFDQHIRACQKGQYRMLVLNCHGSHIKVEFNEYSKENDIVPFCMLAHSSHL' A
#
# COMPACT_ATOMS: atom_id res chain seq x y z
N THR A 1 -13.76 -5.34 11.50
CA THR A 1 -12.60 -5.44 12.41
C THR A 1 -11.37 -5.53 11.54
N ASP A 2 -10.78 -4.43 11.09
CA ASP A 2 -9.66 -4.52 10.11
C ASP A 2 -8.81 -3.24 10.00
N ASN A 3 -8.76 -2.41 11.04
CA ASN A 3 -8.04 -1.13 10.96
C ASN A 3 -6.56 -1.24 11.37
N ASP A 4 -6.15 -2.29 12.07
CA ASP A 4 -4.73 -2.52 12.43
C ASP A 4 -3.97 -3.27 11.33
N THR A 5 -4.69 -3.85 10.38
CA THR A 5 -4.14 -4.69 9.33
C THR A 5 -3.35 -3.86 8.28
N GLY A 6 -3.83 -2.68 7.88
CA GLY A 6 -3.28 -1.96 6.72
C GLY A 6 -1.82 -1.48 6.84
N LEU A 7 -1.43 -0.93 8.00
CA LEU A 7 -0.06 -0.46 8.22
C LEU A 7 0.92 -1.62 8.41
N ASP A 8 0.52 -2.65 9.15
CA ASP A 8 1.33 -3.86 9.35
C ASP A 8 1.61 -4.55 8.01
N TRP A 9 0.60 -4.63 7.12
CA TRP A 9 0.78 -5.14 5.77
C TRP A 9 1.72 -4.27 4.92
N LEU A 10 1.65 -2.94 5.04
CA LEU A 10 2.55 -2.03 4.32
C LEU A 10 4.01 -2.22 4.76
N GLN A 11 4.26 -2.34 6.08
CA GLN A 11 5.60 -2.60 6.61
C GLN A 11 6.11 -3.97 6.18
N HIS A 12 5.26 -4.99 6.22
CA HIS A 12 5.61 -6.33 5.76
C HIS A 12 5.95 -6.35 4.26
N PHE A 13 5.14 -5.68 3.43
CA PHE A 13 5.39 -5.51 2.00
C PHE A 13 6.73 -4.81 1.75
N ASP A 14 6.99 -3.70 2.45
CA ASP A 14 8.22 -2.93 2.31
C ASP A 14 9.45 -3.79 2.57
N GLN A 15 9.46 -4.54 3.67
CA GLN A 15 10.57 -5.43 4.04
C GLN A 15 10.88 -6.47 2.96
N HIS A 16 9.87 -7.05 2.32
CA HIS A 16 10.05 -8.12 1.35
C HIS A 16 10.38 -7.61 -0.06
N ILE A 17 9.95 -6.40 -0.41
CA ILE A 17 10.19 -5.81 -1.73
C ILE A 17 11.46 -4.96 -1.79
N ARG A 18 11.94 -4.45 -0.64
CA ARG A 18 13.21 -3.67 -0.53
C ARG A 18 14.38 -4.31 -1.27
N ALA A 19 14.58 -5.61 -1.10
CA ALA A 19 15.69 -6.33 -1.71
C ALA A 19 15.56 -6.48 -3.24
N CYS A 20 14.33 -6.38 -3.76
CA CYS A 20 14.01 -6.56 -5.18
C CYS A 20 13.76 -5.22 -5.89
N GLN A 21 13.94 -4.09 -5.20
CA GLN A 21 13.64 -2.77 -5.72
C GLN A 21 14.56 -2.41 -6.89
N LYS A 22 13.96 -1.96 -7.99
CA LYS A 22 14.66 -1.38 -9.15
C LYS A 22 14.20 0.07 -9.30
N GLY A 23 15.11 1.02 -9.06
CA GLY A 23 14.79 2.46 -9.08
C GLY A 23 14.42 3.02 -7.70
N GLN A 24 13.91 4.24 -7.65
CA GLN A 24 13.66 4.96 -6.40
C GLN A 24 12.30 4.60 -5.75
N TYR A 25 11.25 4.46 -6.56
CA TYR A 25 9.88 4.30 -6.06
C TYR A 25 9.40 2.84 -6.12
N ARG A 26 8.50 2.50 -5.19
CA ARG A 26 7.77 1.22 -5.17
C ARG A 26 6.28 1.49 -5.27
N MET A 27 5.58 0.73 -6.10
CA MET A 27 4.14 0.86 -6.24
C MET A 27 3.43 -0.24 -5.45
N LEU A 28 2.48 0.14 -4.61
CA LEU A 28 1.62 -0.78 -3.87
C LEU A 28 0.20 -0.72 -4.44
N VAL A 29 -0.28 -1.80 -5.06
CA VAL A 29 -1.64 -1.86 -5.61
C VAL A 29 -2.57 -2.50 -4.58
N LEU A 30 -3.61 -1.76 -4.18
CA LEU A 30 -4.60 -2.18 -3.20
C LEU A 30 -5.97 -2.30 -3.87
N ASN A 31 -6.71 -3.37 -3.57
CA ASN A 31 -8.14 -3.41 -3.85
C ASN A 31 -8.80 -2.41 -2.89
N CYS A 32 -9.45 -1.38 -3.41
CA CYS A 32 -9.96 -0.24 -2.64
C CYS A 32 -11.18 -0.58 -1.76
N HIS A 33 -11.10 -1.66 -0.99
CA HIS A 33 -12.16 -2.14 -0.12
C HIS A 33 -11.92 -1.64 1.31
N GLY A 34 -12.49 -0.49 1.63
CA GLY A 34 -12.49 0.05 2.99
C GLY A 34 -11.59 1.25 3.18
N SER A 35 -12.24 2.40 3.36
CA SER A 35 -11.72 3.76 3.47
C SER A 35 -11.13 4.10 4.84
N HIS A 36 -10.14 3.34 5.31
CA HIS A 36 -9.40 3.69 6.53
C HIS A 36 -7.89 3.70 6.27
N ILE A 37 -7.48 4.48 5.26
CA ILE A 37 -6.08 4.90 5.15
C ILE A 37 -5.80 5.83 6.34
N LYS A 38 -5.19 5.28 7.40
CA LYS A 38 -4.74 6.04 8.57
C LYS A 38 -3.66 7.05 8.13
N VAL A 39 -3.52 8.17 8.85
CA VAL A 39 -2.47 9.16 8.62
C VAL A 39 -1.07 8.50 8.62
N GLU A 40 -0.86 7.58 9.56
CA GLU A 40 0.37 6.79 9.71
C GLU A 40 0.73 5.99 8.45
N PHE A 41 -0.26 5.45 7.74
CA PHE A 41 -0.05 4.73 6.48
C PHE A 41 0.50 5.66 5.39
N ASN A 42 -0.06 6.86 5.28
CA ASN A 42 0.34 7.84 4.28
C ASN A 42 1.72 8.45 4.62
N GLU A 43 2.00 8.70 5.90
CA GLU A 43 3.32 9.15 6.35
C GLU A 43 4.38 8.10 6.05
N TYR A 44 4.15 6.84 6.44
CA TYR A 44 5.07 5.74 6.16
C TYR A 44 5.30 5.56 4.64
N SER A 45 4.24 5.65 3.84
CA SER A 45 4.35 5.55 2.38
C SER A 45 5.26 6.63 1.80
N LYS A 46 5.12 7.88 2.26
CA LYS A 46 5.96 9.00 1.82
C LYS A 46 7.42 8.85 2.25
N GLU A 47 7.66 8.44 3.49
CA GLU A 47 9.02 8.26 4.02
C GLU A 47 9.79 7.13 3.31
N ASN A 48 9.07 6.16 2.74
CA ASN A 48 9.65 4.99 2.10
C ASN A 48 9.53 5.02 0.57
N ASP A 49 9.21 6.15 -0.07
CA ASP A 49 9.04 6.24 -1.53
C ASP A 49 8.04 5.19 -2.08
N ILE A 50 6.99 4.88 -1.30
CA ILE A 50 5.92 3.95 -1.67
C ILE A 50 4.73 4.76 -2.21
N VAL A 51 4.28 4.42 -3.41
CA VAL A 51 3.12 5.02 -4.05
C VAL A 51 1.95 4.03 -3.96
N PRO A 52 0.98 4.24 -3.05
CA PRO A 52 -0.22 3.41 -2.99
C PRO A 52 -1.16 3.75 -4.15
N PHE A 53 -1.64 2.73 -4.84
CA PHE A 53 -2.62 2.82 -5.94
C PHE A 53 -3.86 1.99 -5.59
N CYS A 54 -5.02 2.65 -5.50
CA CYS A 54 -6.30 2.01 -5.18
C CYS A 54 -7.02 1.61 -6.47
N MET A 55 -7.26 0.31 -6.70
CA MET A 55 -8.13 -0.12 -7.80
C MET A 55 -9.59 0.12 -7.43
N LEU A 56 -10.30 0.86 -8.28
CA LEU A 56 -11.74 1.10 -8.13
C LEU A 56 -12.48 -0.23 -8.02
N ALA A 57 -13.41 -0.32 -7.06
CA ALA A 57 -14.32 -1.46 -6.97
C ALA A 57 -15.02 -1.65 -8.33
N HIS A 58 -15.11 -2.90 -8.80
CA HIS A 58 -15.74 -3.33 -10.06
C HIS A 58 -14.90 -3.27 -11.36
N SER A 59 -13.57 -3.07 -11.31
CA SER A 59 -12.72 -3.17 -12.51
C SER A 59 -12.41 -4.61 -13.00
N SER A 60 -12.95 -5.64 -12.34
CA SER A 60 -12.67 -7.05 -12.68
C SER A 60 -13.46 -7.59 -13.88
N HIS A 61 -14.39 -6.81 -14.43
CA HIS A 61 -15.17 -7.16 -15.61
C HIS A 61 -14.95 -6.12 -16.71
N LEU A 62 -13.97 -6.40 -17.59
CA LEU A 62 -13.94 -5.90 -18.96
C LEU A 62 -14.37 -7.03 -19.89
#